data_AF-A0A7K1EM14-F1
#
_entry.id   AF-A0A7K1EM14-F1
#
_cell.length_a   1.000
_cell.length_b   1.000
_cell.length_c   1.000
_cell.angle_alpha   90.00
_cell.angle_beta   90.00
_cell.angle_gamma   90.00
#
_symmetry.space_group_name_H-M   'P 1'
#
loop_
_entity.id
_entity.type
_entity.pdbx_description
1 polymer ?
#
loop_
_entity_poly.entity_id
_entity_poly.type
_entity_poly.pdbx_seq_one_letter_code
_entity_poly.pdbx_strand_id
1 'polypeptide(L)'
;MFKLTLSALASVILLGACSSSTASEYQSLCDLSIRMDAASAGPHGQDPGAITDPERMKEMRATITELALQMRDESPAEIKDDVTTMVDSIIAMDKVFSDNNYDLTAMARIEEVRNTMDAISTDPKVVEAKQRYSAFMEK
;
A
#
# COMPACT_ATOMS: atom_id res chain seq x y z
N MET A 1 -8.98 -3.57 24.59
CA MET A 1 -7.77 -4.11 23.94
C MET A 1 -7.76 -3.60 22.52
N PHE A 2 -6.85 -2.69 22.22
CA PHE A 2 -6.73 -2.02 20.93
C PHE A 2 -6.25 -3.03 19.89
N LYS A 3 -7.17 -3.57 19.09
CA LYS A 3 -6.82 -4.23 17.83
C LYS A 3 -6.81 -3.12 16.78
N LEU A 4 -5.72 -2.35 16.69
CA LEU A 4 -5.28 -1.92 15.37
C LEU A 4 -4.96 -3.24 14.68
N THR A 5 -5.91 -3.78 13.93
CA THR A 5 -5.59 -4.86 13.02
C THR A 5 -4.50 -4.30 12.12
N LEU A 6 -3.35 -4.99 12.14
CA LEU A 6 -2.15 -4.76 11.34
C LEU A 6 -2.45 -4.60 9.82
N SER A 7 -3.70 -4.77 9.42
CA SER A 7 -4.29 -4.43 8.12
C SER A 7 -4.13 -2.97 7.69
N ALA A 8 -3.91 -2.02 8.61
CA ALA A 8 -3.66 -0.61 8.25
C ALA A 8 -2.19 -0.30 7.92
N LEU A 9 -1.27 -1.22 8.22
CA LEU A 9 0.17 -1.06 7.95
C LEU A 9 0.67 -1.95 6.83
N ALA A 10 0.03 -3.10 6.62
CA ALA A 10 0.33 -3.94 5.49
C ALA A 10 -0.32 -3.34 4.24
N SER A 11 0.51 -2.85 3.32
CA SER A 11 0.16 -2.61 1.92
C SER A 11 -0.23 -3.91 1.22
N VAL A 12 -1.30 -4.58 1.68
CA VAL A 12 -1.96 -5.71 1.00
C VAL A 12 -2.68 -5.19 -0.25
N ILE A 13 -2.09 -4.26 -0.99
CA ILE A 13 -2.77 -3.49 -2.02
C ILE A 13 -2.47 -4.05 -3.41
N LEU A 14 -1.37 -4.79 -3.63
CA LEU A 14 -0.97 -5.16 -4.99
C LEU A 14 -0.45 -6.59 -5.17
N LEU A 15 -0.70 -7.48 -4.21
CA LEU A 15 -0.28 -8.89 -4.32
C LEU A 15 -1.13 -9.63 -5.37
N GLY A 16 -0.73 -9.52 -6.63
CA GLY A 16 -1.09 -10.46 -7.69
C GLY A 16 -0.02 -11.56 -7.70
N ALA A 17 -0.42 -12.82 -7.66
CA ALA A 17 0.50 -13.93 -7.78
C ALA A 17 1.13 -13.93 -9.18
N CYS A 18 2.36 -13.43 -9.33
CA CYS A 18 3.14 -13.57 -10.56
C CYS A 18 3.66 -15.01 -10.70
N SER A 19 2.74 -15.98 -10.74
CA SER A 19 3.04 -17.41 -10.88
C SER A 19 2.51 -17.94 -12.20
N SER A 20 3.39 -17.89 -13.20
CA SER A 20 3.37 -18.61 -14.49
C SER A 20 2.42 -18.12 -15.61
N SER A 21 3.06 -17.80 -16.75
CA SER A 21 2.53 -17.43 -18.09
C SER A 21 2.27 -15.95 -18.41
N THR A 22 1.79 -15.10 -17.50
CA THR A 22 1.68 -13.62 -17.70
C THR A 22 2.98 -12.85 -17.44
N ALA A 23 3.98 -13.53 -16.87
CA ALA A 23 5.24 -12.94 -16.44
C ALA A 23 6.06 -12.29 -17.58
N SER A 24 5.95 -12.70 -18.85
CA SER A 24 6.83 -12.12 -19.88
C SER A 24 6.39 -10.76 -20.41
N GLU A 25 5.08 -10.46 -20.45
CA GLU A 25 4.56 -9.19 -20.98
C GLU A 25 4.48 -8.11 -19.89
N TYR A 26 4.26 -8.52 -18.63
CA TYR A 26 4.11 -7.61 -17.49
C TYR A 26 5.22 -7.77 -16.45
N GLN A 27 6.40 -8.25 -16.84
CA GLN A 27 7.54 -8.50 -15.94
C GLN A 27 7.87 -7.26 -15.08
N SER A 28 7.91 -6.08 -15.68
CA SER A 28 8.25 -4.84 -14.97
C SER A 28 7.22 -4.51 -13.88
N LEU A 29 5.93 -4.68 -14.18
CA LEU A 29 4.85 -4.49 -13.20
C LEU A 29 4.92 -5.53 -12.07
N CYS A 30 5.25 -6.79 -12.40
CA CYS A 30 5.49 -7.84 -11.42
C CYS A 30 6.68 -7.51 -10.50
N ASP A 31 7.80 -7.05 -11.05
CA ASP A 31 8.99 -6.69 -10.29
C ASP A 31 8.71 -5.51 -9.35
N LEU A 32 7.93 -4.52 -9.80
CA LEU A 32 7.47 -3.42 -8.96
C LEU A 32 6.56 -3.91 -7.83
N SER A 33 5.64 -4.84 -8.10
CA SER A 33 4.79 -5.44 -7.07
C SER A 33 5.61 -6.17 -6.00
N ILE A 34 6.68 -6.88 -6.39
CA ILE A 34 7.59 -7.56 -5.45
C ILE A 34 8.34 -6.53 -4.59
N ARG A 35 8.85 -5.46 -5.21
CA ARG A 35 9.52 -4.37 -4.48
C ARG A 35 8.57 -3.66 -3.51
N MET A 36 7.31 -3.47 -3.91
CA MET A 36 6.27 -2.90 -3.07
C MET A 36 6.01 -3.77 -1.83
N ASP A 37 5.88 -5.08 -2.01
CA ASP A 37 5.70 -6.03 -0.90
C ASP A 37 6.89 -5.99 0.07
N ALA A 38 8.11 -6.01 -0.46
CA ALA A 38 9.33 -5.91 0.35
C ALA A 38 9.42 -4.58 1.13
N ALA A 39 9.07 -3.44 0.50
CA ALA A 39 9.05 -2.14 1.17
C ALA A 39 7.99 -2.09 2.28
N SER A 40 6.86 -2.75 2.07
CA SER A 40 5.71 -2.76 2.99
C SER A 40 5.88 -3.75 4.16
N ALA A 41 6.67 -4.80 3.96
CA ALA A 41 7.08 -5.70 5.04
C ALA A 41 8.02 -5.00 6.03
N GLY A 42 8.72 -3.95 5.59
CA GLY A 42 9.62 -3.14 6.40
C GLY A 42 10.72 -3.95 7.12
N PRO A 43 11.49 -3.33 8.02
CA PRO A 43 12.43 -4.06 8.88
C PRO A 43 11.73 -4.81 10.03
N HIS A 44 10.40 -4.95 10.02
CA HIS A 44 9.59 -5.36 11.18
C HIS A 44 9.95 -6.75 11.76
N GLY A 45 10.49 -7.65 10.94
CA GLY A 45 10.99 -8.96 11.39
C GLY A 45 12.39 -8.92 12.03
N GLN A 46 13.15 -7.85 11.83
CA GLN A 46 14.52 -7.66 12.31
C GLN A 46 14.61 -6.63 13.45
N ASP A 47 13.76 -5.59 13.39
CA ASP A 47 13.61 -4.56 14.41
C ASP A 47 12.12 -4.24 14.63
N PRO A 48 11.50 -4.84 15.66
CA PRO A 48 10.11 -4.56 16.01
C PRO A 48 9.86 -3.09 16.39
N GLY A 49 10.89 -2.35 16.86
CA GLY A 49 10.77 -0.94 17.25
C GLY A 49 10.62 0.01 16.06
N ALA A 50 11.11 -0.41 14.89
CA ALA A 50 11.08 0.39 13.67
C ALA A 50 9.66 0.68 13.14
N ILE A 51 8.64 -0.10 13.54
CA ILE A 51 7.24 0.19 13.18
C ILE A 51 6.69 1.40 13.92
N THR A 52 7.24 1.73 15.09
CA THR A 52 6.81 2.85 15.92
C THR A 52 7.76 4.05 15.84
N ASP A 53 8.87 3.93 15.12
CA ASP A 53 9.80 5.03 14.87
C ASP A 53 9.24 5.93 13.75
N PRO A 54 8.93 7.21 14.02
CA PRO A 54 8.35 8.10 13.03
C PRO A 54 9.25 8.38 11.82
N GLU A 55 10.57 8.47 12.00
CA GLU A 55 11.50 8.72 10.90
C GLU A 55 11.60 7.49 10.00
N ARG A 56 11.66 6.28 10.59
CA ARG A 56 11.63 5.04 9.80
C ARG A 56 10.31 4.84 9.08
N MET A 57 9.19 5.20 9.71
CA MET A 57 7.88 5.16 9.09
C MET A 57 7.82 6.12 7.89
N LYS A 58 8.33 7.34 8.04
CA LYS A 58 8.42 8.32 6.96
C LYS A 58 9.27 7.82 5.78
N GLU A 59 10.44 7.26 6.04
CA GLU A 59 11.31 6.65 5.00
C GLU A 59 10.59 5.53 4.25
N MET A 60 9.95 4.63 5.00
CA MET A 60 9.20 3.51 4.43
C MET A 60 8.03 3.99 3.56
N ARG A 61 7.25 4.95 4.07
CA ARG A 61 6.11 5.52 3.33
C ARG A 61 6.52 6.27 2.07
N ALA A 62 7.66 6.98 2.10
CA ALA A 62 8.22 7.62 0.91
C ALA A 62 8.58 6.57 -0.16
N THR A 63 9.23 5.48 0.25
CA THR A 63 9.58 4.36 -0.65
C THR A 63 8.33 3.71 -1.26
N ILE A 64 7.31 3.43 -0.44
CA ILE A 64 6.03 2.88 -0.89
C ILE A 64 5.36 3.83 -1.90
N THR A 65 5.33 5.13 -1.61
CA THR A 65 4.69 6.12 -2.49
C THR A 65 5.42 6.23 -3.83
N GLU A 66 6.76 6.19 -3.84
CA GLU A 66 7.54 6.18 -5.08
C GLU A 66 7.25 4.94 -5.93
N LEU A 67 7.25 3.75 -5.32
CA LEU A 67 6.91 2.50 -6.01
C LEU A 67 5.47 2.50 -6.53
N ALA A 68 4.52 3.04 -5.76
CA ALA A 68 3.12 3.15 -6.15
C ALA A 68 2.97 4.00 -7.42
N LEU A 69 3.68 5.13 -7.49
CA LEU A 69 3.70 6.00 -8.67
C LEU A 69 4.31 5.28 -9.88
N GLN A 70 5.42 4.57 -9.71
CA GLN A 70 6.02 3.74 -10.77
C GLN A 70 5.03 2.69 -11.29
N MET A 71 4.32 2.01 -10.38
CA MET A 71 3.31 1.01 -10.76
C MET A 71 2.17 1.65 -11.56
N ARG A 72 1.67 2.82 -11.14
CA ARG A 72 0.68 3.56 -11.92
C ARG A 72 1.21 3.85 -13.32
N ASP A 73 2.42 4.37 -13.43
CA ASP A 73 2.98 4.85 -14.69
C ASP A 73 3.28 3.69 -15.66
N GLU A 74 3.67 2.53 -15.15
CA GLU A 74 3.97 1.32 -15.94
C GLU A 74 2.76 0.40 -16.19
N SER A 75 1.63 0.63 -15.50
CA SER A 75 0.44 -0.20 -15.67
C SER A 75 -0.11 -0.16 -17.10
N PRO A 76 -0.50 -1.31 -17.67
CA PRO A 76 -1.09 -1.37 -19.00
C PRO A 76 -2.48 -0.72 -19.01
N ALA A 77 -2.92 -0.30 -20.20
CA ALA A 77 -4.18 0.43 -20.36
C ALA A 77 -5.40 -0.31 -19.79
N GLU A 78 -5.41 -1.65 -19.82
CA GLU A 78 -6.50 -2.48 -19.29
C GLU A 78 -6.76 -2.28 -17.79
N ILE A 79 -5.72 -2.01 -16.99
CA ILE A 79 -5.82 -1.85 -15.53
C ILE A 79 -5.33 -0.49 -15.02
N LYS A 80 -5.02 0.46 -15.93
CA LYS A 80 -4.46 1.76 -15.58
C LYS A 80 -5.32 2.53 -14.58
N ASP A 81 -6.63 2.52 -14.77
CA ASP A 81 -7.58 3.23 -13.90
C ASP A 81 -7.70 2.55 -12.53
N ASP A 82 -7.62 1.22 -12.48
CA ASP A 82 -7.64 0.45 -11.25
C ASP A 82 -6.38 0.72 -10.43
N VAL A 83 -5.20 0.67 -11.06
CA VAL A 83 -3.94 0.99 -10.38
C VAL A 83 -3.91 2.46 -9.95
N THR A 84 -4.40 3.39 -10.77
CA THR A 84 -4.51 4.80 -10.39
C THR A 84 -5.36 4.98 -9.13
N THR A 85 -6.54 4.33 -9.07
CA THR A 85 -7.42 4.38 -7.90
C THR A 85 -6.74 3.86 -6.64
N MET A 86 -6.01 2.74 -6.74
CA MET A 86 -5.26 2.19 -5.61
C MET A 86 -4.10 3.11 -5.18
N VAL A 87 -3.39 3.72 -6.13
CA VAL A 87 -2.26 4.63 -5.86
C VAL A 87 -2.73 5.93 -5.21
N ASP A 88 -3.87 6.48 -5.64
CA ASP A 88 -4.49 7.64 -4.99
C ASP A 88 -4.86 7.34 -3.53
N SER A 89 -5.29 6.11 -3.23
CA SER A 89 -5.54 5.68 -1.85
C SER A 89 -4.25 5.64 -1.00
N ILE A 90 -3.12 5.20 -1.59
CA ILE A 90 -1.81 5.19 -0.91
C ILE A 90 -1.37 6.62 -0.60
N ILE A 91 -1.51 7.54 -1.55
CA ILE A 91 -1.17 8.97 -1.39
C ILE A 91 -2.07 9.61 -0.32
N ALA A 92 -3.37 9.31 -0.33
CA ALA A 92 -4.31 9.81 0.67
C ALA A 92 -3.94 9.31 2.08
N MET A 93 -3.61 8.02 2.24
CA MET A 93 -3.11 7.50 3.49
C MET A 93 -1.80 8.20 3.91
N ASP A 94 -0.86 8.38 2.98
CA ASP A 94 0.43 9.03 3.28
C ASP A 94 0.25 10.45 3.80
N LYS A 95 -0.71 11.17 3.23
CA LYS A 95 -1.09 12.49 3.72
C LYS A 95 -1.56 12.44 5.18
N VAL A 96 -2.38 11.45 5.56
CA VAL A 96 -2.80 11.29 6.97
C VAL A 96 -1.60 10.98 7.88
N PHE A 97 -0.67 10.13 7.45
CA PHE A 97 0.57 9.89 8.21
C PHE A 97 1.40 11.19 8.35
N SER A 98 1.60 11.92 7.26
CA SER A 98 2.38 13.15 7.22
C SER A 98 1.79 14.23 8.13
N ASP A 99 0.47 14.45 8.06
CA ASP A 99 -0.25 15.42 8.89
C ASP A 99 -0.16 15.07 10.40
N ASN A 100 0.19 13.83 10.73
CA ASN A 100 0.38 13.33 12.10
C ASN A 100 1.85 12.98 12.43
N ASN A 101 2.81 13.53 11.69
CA ASN A 101 4.26 13.32 11.88
C ASN A 101 4.70 11.86 11.83
N TYR A 102 3.94 10.98 11.16
CA TYR A 102 4.21 9.54 11.06
C TYR A 102 4.23 8.80 12.41
N ASP A 103 3.76 9.41 13.51
CA ASP A 103 3.69 8.79 14.83
C ASP A 103 2.45 7.89 14.94
N LEU A 104 2.62 6.62 14.59
CA LEU A 104 1.55 5.63 14.64
C LEU A 104 0.95 5.46 16.03
N THR A 105 1.74 5.65 17.08
CA THR A 105 1.31 5.45 18.46
C THR A 105 0.38 6.58 18.89
N ALA A 106 0.69 7.82 18.48
CA ALA A 106 -0.19 8.96 18.68
C ALA A 106 -1.44 8.85 17.79
N MET A 107 -1.27 8.58 16.49
CA MET A 107 -2.36 8.42 15.53
C MET A 107 -3.41 7.41 15.98
N ALA A 108 -2.97 6.25 16.49
CA ALA A 108 -3.86 5.20 16.99
C ALA A 108 -4.82 5.70 18.08
N ARG A 109 -4.47 6.74 18.84
CA ARG A 109 -5.30 7.28 19.92
C ARG A 109 -6.32 8.31 19.43
N ILE A 110 -6.11 8.89 18.25
CA ILE A 110 -6.97 9.94 17.68
C ILE A 110 -8.11 9.28 16.87
N GLU A 111 -9.35 9.46 17.32
CA GLU A 111 -10.52 8.85 16.68
C GLU A 111 -10.72 9.29 15.24
N GLU A 112 -10.60 10.59 14.97
CA GLU A 112 -10.73 11.15 13.63
C GLU A 112 -9.71 10.57 12.65
N VAL A 113 -8.46 10.38 13.09
CA VAL A 113 -7.40 9.74 12.29
C VAL A 113 -7.76 8.30 11.99
N ARG A 114 -8.23 7.53 12.98
CA ARG A 114 -8.68 6.14 12.75
C ARG A 114 -9.83 6.07 11.76
N ASN A 115 -10.84 6.93 11.90
CA ASN A 115 -12.01 6.96 11.02
C ASN A 115 -11.62 7.36 9.59
N THR A 116 -10.69 8.30 9.44
CA THR A 116 -10.17 8.71 8.12
C THR A 116 -9.40 7.57 7.45
N MET A 117 -8.51 6.91 8.19
CA MET A 117 -7.77 5.75 7.68
C MET A 117 -8.69 4.60 7.29
N ASP A 118 -9.71 4.32 8.12
CA ASP A 118 -10.73 3.30 7.84
C ASP A 118 -11.51 3.63 6.56
N ALA A 119 -11.99 4.87 6.43
CA ALA A 119 -12.71 5.33 5.25
C ALA A 119 -11.89 5.22 3.94
N ILE A 120 -10.59 5.53 3.98
CA ILE A 120 -9.72 5.36 2.81
C ILE A 120 -9.56 3.87 2.48
N SER A 121 -9.30 3.03 3.48
CA SER A 121 -9.04 1.60 3.28
C SER A 121 -10.27 0.79 2.87
N THR A 122 -11.47 1.29 3.21
CA THR A 122 -12.76 0.64 2.95
C THR A 122 -13.55 1.30 1.82
N ASP A 123 -12.97 2.28 1.12
CA ASP A 123 -13.61 2.90 -0.04
C ASP A 123 -13.98 1.80 -1.06
N PRO A 124 -15.29 1.64 -1.40
CA PRO A 124 -15.73 0.62 -2.33
C PRO A 124 -14.99 0.66 -3.67
N LYS A 125 -14.60 1.84 -4.16
CA LYS A 125 -13.85 1.99 -5.41
C LYS A 125 -12.46 1.36 -5.31
N VAL A 126 -11.79 1.53 -4.17
CA VAL A 126 -10.47 0.95 -3.91
C VAL A 126 -10.60 -0.57 -3.80
N VAL A 127 -11.62 -1.06 -3.09
CA VAL A 127 -11.90 -2.49 -2.95
C VAL A 127 -12.16 -3.15 -4.31
N GLU A 128 -12.99 -2.55 -5.14
CA GLU A 128 -13.31 -3.06 -6.48
C GLU A 128 -12.11 -3.00 -7.43
N ALA A 129 -11.36 -1.88 -7.42
CA ALA A 129 -10.14 -1.74 -8.23
C ALA A 129 -9.12 -2.83 -7.88
N LYS A 130 -8.93 -3.10 -6.59
CA LYS A 130 -8.06 -4.19 -6.12
C LYS A 130 -8.51 -5.55 -6.65
N GLN A 131 -9.82 -5.85 -6.60
CA GLN A 131 -10.34 -7.12 -7.10
C GLN A 131 -10.09 -7.29 -8.61
N ARG A 132 -10.31 -6.24 -9.40
CA ARG A 132 -10.05 -6.26 -10.85
C ARG A 132 -8.57 -6.40 -11.17
N TYR A 133 -7.71 -5.67 -10.45
CA TYR A 133 -6.26 -5.82 -10.56
C TYR A 133 -5.81 -7.25 -10.24
N SER A 134 -6.26 -7.83 -9.12
CA SER A 134 -5.90 -9.21 -8.74
C SER A 134 -6.34 -10.21 -9.82
N ALA A 135 -7.57 -10.08 -10.32
CA ALA A 135 -8.07 -10.93 -11.39
C ALA A 135 -7.27 -10.78 -12.70
N PHE A 136 -6.75 -9.58 -13.00
CA PHE A 136 -5.87 -9.35 -14.15
C PHE A 136 -4.51 -10.05 -13.99
N MET A 137 -3.91 -9.93 -12.80
CA MET A 137 -2.60 -10.53 -12.52
C MET A 137 -2.60 -12.07 -12.44
N GLU A 138 -3.78 -12.68 -12.29
CA GLU A 138 -3.98 -14.13 -12.28
C GLU A 138 -4.28 -14.73 -13.67
N LYS A 139 -4.47 -13.89 -14.70
CA LYS A 139 -4.59 -14.35 -16.09
C LYS A 139 -3.27 -14.94 -16.60
#